data_AF-A0A5J4N3Z3-F1
#
_entry.id   AF-A0A5J4N3Z3-F1
#
_cell.length_a   1.000
_cell.length_b   1.000
_cell.length_c   1.000
_cell.angle_alpha   90.00
_cell.angle_beta   90.00
_cell.angle_gamma   90.00
#
_symmetry.space_group_name_H-M   'P 1'
#
loop_
_entity.id
_entity.type
_entity.pdbx_description
1 polymer ?
#
loop_
_entity_poly.entity_id
_entity_poly.type
_entity_poly.pdbx_seq_one_letter_code
_entity_poly.pdbx_strand_id
1 'polypeptide(L)'
;MAAILCRRLLVNDYAAAFESLADETKTAAKQQLLITIVHETEQPMRKKIADLTAELVRMQFDDEGNSEWPEFLQFLLECSDSNDVGLREVACHLFAVVPTVFGNQQANNLPLIGQFLGRAIADPMHYELRASGVRALAAFIVQNATENSVLQALKELAPMMLQ
;
A
#
# COMPACT_ATOMS: atom_id res chain seq x y z
N MET A 1 -12.59 9.55 -13.96
CA MET A 1 -12.04 8.87 -15.16
C MET A 1 -10.53 9.10 -15.30
N ALA A 2 -10.01 10.31 -15.04
CA ALA A 2 -8.58 10.63 -15.14
C ALA A 2 -7.65 9.63 -14.41
N ALA A 3 -7.87 9.35 -13.12
CA ALA A 3 -7.03 8.41 -12.36
C ALA A 3 -6.94 7.01 -13.00
N ILE A 4 -8.05 6.50 -13.55
CA ILE A 4 -8.08 5.19 -14.22
C ILE A 4 -7.28 5.23 -15.54
N LEU A 5 -7.40 6.30 -16.31
CA LEU A 5 -6.66 6.47 -17.56
C LEU A 5 -5.17 6.66 -17.31
N CYS A 6 -4.79 7.47 -16.31
CA CYS A 6 -3.40 7.63 -15.90
C CYS A 6 -2.79 6.28 -15.48
N ARG A 7 -3.53 5.46 -14.72
CA ARG A 7 -3.04 4.14 -14.32
C ARG A 7 -2.82 3.24 -15.54
N ARG A 8 -3.78 3.21 -16.47
CA ARG A 8 -3.65 2.46 -17.73
C ARG A 8 -2.45 2.93 -18.55
N LEU A 9 -2.18 4.23 -18.57
CA LEU A 9 -1.02 4.79 -19.25
C LEU A 9 0.28 4.29 -18.60
N LEU A 10 0.40 4.33 -17.28
CA LEU A 10 1.58 3.80 -16.57
C LEU A 10 1.80 2.30 -16.81
N VAL A 11 0.72 1.51 -16.83
CA VAL A 11 0.81 0.06 -17.11
C VAL A 11 1.29 -0.21 -18.54
N ASN A 12 0.84 0.61 -19.50
CA ASN A 12 1.12 0.36 -20.92
C ASN A 12 2.46 0.95 -21.38
N ASP A 13 2.89 2.09 -20.83
CA ASP A 13 4.06 2.82 -21.31
C ASP A 13 4.70 3.67 -20.20
N TYR A 14 5.19 3.01 -19.15
CA TYR A 14 5.86 3.67 -18.02
C TYR A 14 7.05 4.55 -18.45
N ALA A 15 7.86 4.04 -19.39
CA ALA A 15 9.08 4.70 -19.83
C ALA A 15 8.80 6.08 -20.45
N ALA A 16 7.85 6.15 -21.39
CA ALA A 16 7.49 7.42 -22.01
C ALA A 16 6.57 8.29 -21.12
N ALA A 17 5.74 7.66 -20.27
CA ALA A 17 4.77 8.39 -19.47
C ALA A 17 5.36 9.02 -18.20
N PHE A 18 6.38 8.41 -17.60
CA PHE A 18 6.92 8.83 -16.31
C PHE A 18 8.45 8.83 -16.26
N GLU A 19 9.12 7.80 -16.77
CA GLU A 19 10.58 7.67 -16.65
C GLU A 19 11.34 8.77 -17.42
N SER A 20 10.84 9.17 -18.58
CA SER A 20 11.44 10.23 -19.41
C SER A 20 11.21 11.65 -18.90
N LEU A 21 10.42 11.83 -17.83
CA LEU A 21 10.16 13.14 -17.24
C LEU A 21 11.40 13.67 -16.50
N ALA A 22 11.50 14.98 -16.35
CA ALA A 22 12.51 15.58 -15.47
C ALA A 22 12.28 15.18 -14.01
N ASP A 23 13.36 15.00 -13.24
CA ASP A 23 13.28 14.50 -11.86
C ASP A 23 12.47 15.42 -10.93
N GLU A 24 12.51 16.73 -11.17
CA GLU A 24 11.67 17.70 -10.46
C GLU A 24 10.17 17.43 -10.72
N THR A 25 9.81 17.14 -11.98
CA THR A 25 8.42 16.80 -12.35
C THR A 25 7.99 15.46 -11.76
N LYS A 26 8.87 14.45 -11.77
CA LYS A 26 8.61 13.15 -11.11
C LYS A 26 8.35 13.35 -9.62
N THR A 27 9.19 14.13 -8.95
CA THR A 27 9.09 14.42 -7.52
C THR A 27 7.80 15.16 -7.19
N ALA A 28 7.46 16.21 -7.95
CA ALA A 28 6.22 16.95 -7.77
C ALA A 28 4.98 16.06 -8.01
N ALA A 29 4.98 15.22 -9.04
CA ALA A 29 3.89 14.28 -9.31
C ALA A 29 3.70 13.27 -8.18
N LYS A 30 4.81 12.69 -7.69
CA LYS A 30 4.83 11.77 -6.54
C LYS A 30 4.20 12.43 -5.30
N GLN A 31 4.67 13.61 -4.93
CA GLN A 31 4.14 14.36 -3.78
C GLN A 31 2.65 14.69 -3.96
N GLN A 32 2.24 15.15 -5.14
CA GLN A 32 0.85 15.48 -5.42
C GLN A 32 -0.08 14.27 -5.30
N LEU A 33 0.37 13.08 -5.73
CA LEU A 33 -0.41 11.85 -5.58
C LEU A 33 -0.69 11.55 -4.10
N LEU A 34 0.32 11.63 -3.23
CA LEU A 34 0.16 11.40 -1.80
C LEU A 34 -0.77 12.43 -1.16
N ILE A 35 -0.55 13.72 -1.44
CA ILE A 35 -1.40 14.82 -0.95
C ILE A 35 -2.85 14.62 -1.38
N THR A 36 -3.09 14.21 -2.63
CA THR A 36 -4.45 14.01 -3.15
C THR A 36 -5.15 12.86 -2.42
N ILE A 37 -4.45 11.78 -2.08
CA ILE A 37 -5.03 10.69 -1.27
C ILE A 37 -5.48 11.18 0.11
N VAL A 38 -4.69 12.04 0.75
CA VAL A 38 -5.00 12.60 2.08
C VAL A 38 -6.23 13.50 2.04
N HIS A 39 -6.35 14.34 1.01
CA HIS A 39 -7.41 15.35 0.93
C HIS A 39 -8.68 14.87 0.23
N GLU A 40 -8.64 13.74 -0.49
CA GLU A 40 -9.81 13.19 -1.18
C GLU A 40 -10.83 12.67 -0.17
N THR A 41 -12.04 13.20 -0.18
CA THR A 41 -13.11 12.83 0.77
C THR A 41 -13.90 11.61 0.30
N GLU A 42 -13.96 11.38 -1.01
CA GLU A 42 -14.73 10.29 -1.60
C GLU A 42 -13.89 9.01 -1.64
N GLN A 43 -14.19 8.06 -0.75
CA GLN A 43 -13.48 6.78 -0.65
C GLN A 43 -13.31 6.03 -2.00
N PRO A 44 -14.32 5.98 -2.90
CA PRO A 44 -14.15 5.35 -4.22
C PRO A 44 -13.14 6.07 -5.12
N MET A 45 -13.00 7.39 -5.00
CA MET A 45 -11.98 8.15 -5.75
C MET A 45 -10.62 7.98 -5.09
N ARG A 46 -10.57 8.03 -3.76
CA ARG A 46 -9.36 7.81 -2.96
C ARG A 46 -8.69 6.48 -3.34
N LYS A 47 -9.47 5.41 -3.47
CA LYS A 47 -9.00 4.10 -3.96
C LYS A 47 -8.43 4.12 -5.38
N LYS A 48 -9.06 4.86 -6.31
CA LYS A 48 -8.56 4.97 -7.69
C LYS A 48 -7.24 5.72 -7.77
N ILE A 49 -7.05 6.73 -6.92
CA ILE A 49 -5.77 7.44 -6.81
C ILE A 49 -4.75 6.53 -6.15
N ALA A 50 -5.12 5.79 -5.10
CA ALA A 50 -4.27 4.79 -4.47
C ALA A 50 -3.82 3.70 -5.46
N ASP A 51 -4.70 3.21 -6.32
CA ASP A 51 -4.36 2.24 -7.38
C ASP A 51 -3.32 2.82 -8.36
N LEU A 52 -3.45 4.09 -8.73
CA LEU A 52 -2.49 4.79 -9.57
C LEU A 52 -1.13 4.93 -8.85
N THR A 53 -1.14 5.37 -7.60
CA THR A 53 0.08 5.51 -6.78
C THR A 53 0.78 4.17 -6.60
N ALA A 54 0.04 3.10 -6.29
CA ALA A 54 0.59 1.77 -6.13
C ALA A 54 1.17 1.20 -7.43
N GLU A 55 0.56 1.52 -8.58
CA GLU A 55 1.15 1.19 -9.89
C GLU A 55 2.50 1.89 -10.09
N LEU A 56 2.58 3.17 -9.73
CA LEU A 56 3.81 3.93 -9.84
C LEU A 56 4.92 3.39 -8.94
N VAL A 57 4.56 2.93 -7.72
CA VAL A 57 5.51 2.31 -6.78
C VAL A 57 6.03 0.98 -7.33
N ARG A 58 5.17 0.14 -7.91
CA ARG A 58 5.59 -1.16 -8.50
C ARG A 58 6.67 -1.03 -9.57
N MET A 59 6.75 0.11 -10.25
CA MET A 59 7.74 0.37 -11.31
C MET A 59 9.05 0.95 -10.76
N GLN A 60 9.15 1.20 -9.45
CA GLN A 60 10.27 1.89 -8.78
C GLN A 60 10.86 1.00 -7.68
N PHE A 61 11.44 -0.13 -8.08
CA PHE A 61 12.22 -1.00 -7.20
C PHE A 61 13.60 -1.18 -7.79
N ASP A 62 14.63 -1.12 -6.94
CA ASP A 62 16.01 -1.40 -7.32
C ASP A 62 16.26 -2.90 -7.54
N ASP A 63 17.45 -3.26 -8.02
CA ASP A 63 17.87 -4.65 -8.24
C ASP A 63 17.92 -5.47 -6.94
N GLU A 64 17.99 -4.81 -5.78
CA GLU A 64 17.97 -5.44 -4.46
C GLU A 64 16.55 -5.62 -3.90
N GLY A 65 15.52 -5.15 -4.61
CA GLY A 65 14.13 -5.25 -4.20
C GLY A 65 13.68 -4.20 -3.19
N ASN A 66 14.40 -3.09 -3.03
CA ASN A 66 13.97 -1.94 -2.24
C ASN A 66 13.24 -0.91 -3.10
N SER A 67 12.23 -0.25 -2.51
CA SER A 67 11.53 0.86 -3.17
C SER A 67 12.47 2.04 -3.37
N GLU A 68 12.55 2.55 -4.59
CA GLU A 68 13.25 3.81 -4.91
C GLU A 68 12.44 5.05 -4.49
N TRP A 69 11.23 4.84 -3.97
CA TRP A 69 10.36 5.87 -3.41
C TRP A 69 10.17 5.66 -1.89
N PRO A 70 11.14 6.07 -1.05
CA PRO A 70 11.09 5.84 0.40
C PRO A 70 9.93 6.57 1.09
N GLU A 71 9.54 7.75 0.59
CA GLU A 71 8.43 8.53 1.13
C GLU A 71 7.09 7.79 1.05
N PHE A 72 6.94 6.85 0.11
CA PHE A 72 5.73 6.03 0.01
C PHE A 72 5.57 5.09 1.21
N LEU A 73 6.65 4.47 1.69
CA LEU A 73 6.60 3.62 2.88
C LEU A 73 6.23 4.44 4.12
N GLN A 74 6.87 5.61 4.28
CA GLN A 74 6.54 6.53 5.37
C GLN A 74 5.05 6.93 5.31
N PHE A 75 4.57 7.33 4.14
CA PHE A 75 3.17 7.70 3.92
C PHE A 75 2.19 6.56 4.26
N LEU A 76 2.51 5.33 3.87
CA LEU A 76 1.68 4.16 4.16
C LEU A 76 1.54 3.95 5.67
N LEU A 77 2.66 4.05 6.41
CA LEU A 77 2.66 3.92 7.87
C LEU A 77 1.87 5.05 8.54
N GLU A 78 2.06 6.31 8.10
CA GLU A 78 1.30 7.45 8.60
C GLU A 78 -0.21 7.29 8.36
N CYS A 79 -0.62 6.81 7.18
CA CYS A 79 -2.02 6.52 6.89
C CYS A 79 -2.56 5.37 7.77
N SER A 80 -1.74 4.36 8.06
CA SER A 80 -2.12 3.20 8.86
C SER A 80 -2.40 3.56 10.32
N ASP A 81 -1.74 4.59 10.85
CA ASP A 81 -1.91 5.08 12.21
C ASP A 81 -2.87 6.27 12.35
N SER A 82 -3.40 6.77 11.23
CA SER A 82 -4.31 7.92 11.20
C SER A 82 -5.61 7.68 11.99
N ASN A 83 -6.15 8.78 12.53
CA ASN A 83 -7.49 8.78 13.12
C ASN A 83 -8.61 8.73 12.06
N ASP A 84 -8.31 9.03 10.79
CA ASP A 84 -9.25 8.85 9.68
C ASP A 84 -9.31 7.36 9.28
N VAL A 85 -10.49 6.76 9.46
CA VAL A 85 -10.79 5.39 9.03
C VAL A 85 -10.54 5.19 7.54
N GLY A 86 -10.88 6.15 6.70
CA GLY A 86 -10.69 6.06 5.26
C GLY A 86 -9.22 6.01 4.87
N LEU A 87 -8.33 6.68 5.63
CA LEU A 87 -6.88 6.62 5.42
C LEU A 87 -6.31 5.28 5.88
N ARG A 88 -6.77 4.75 7.02
CA ARG A 88 -6.42 3.39 7.46
C ARG A 88 -6.85 2.34 6.44
N GLU A 89 -8.04 2.50 5.85
CA GLU A 89 -8.55 1.62 4.82
C GLU A 89 -7.70 1.70 3.55
N VAL A 90 -7.30 2.91 3.14
CA VAL A 90 -6.41 3.09 1.98
C VAL A 90 -5.01 2.58 2.24
N ALA A 91 -4.47 2.68 3.46
CA ALA A 91 -3.20 2.06 3.81
C ALA A 91 -3.26 0.54 3.62
N CYS A 92 -4.34 -0.11 4.08
CA CYS A 92 -4.58 -1.53 3.83
C CYS A 92 -4.68 -1.84 2.33
N HIS A 93 -5.39 -1.02 1.57
CA HIS A 93 -5.52 -1.18 0.12
C HIS A 93 -4.16 -1.07 -0.59
N LEU A 94 -3.37 -0.04 -0.28
CA LEU A 94 -2.03 0.15 -0.84
C LEU A 94 -1.11 -1.02 -0.52
N PHE A 95 -1.11 -1.48 0.75
CA PHE A 95 -0.32 -2.63 1.17
C PHE A 95 -0.75 -3.93 0.48
N ALA A 96 -2.05 -4.15 0.30
CA ALA A 96 -2.56 -5.32 -0.42
C ALA A 96 -2.07 -5.37 -1.88
N VAL A 97 -1.89 -4.19 -2.48
CA VAL A 97 -1.53 -4.03 -3.89
C VAL A 97 0.00 -3.98 -4.07
N VAL A 98 0.76 -3.60 -3.03
CA VAL A 98 2.24 -3.63 -3.00
C VAL A 98 2.73 -4.24 -1.67
N PRO A 99 2.58 -5.56 -1.47
CA PRO A 99 2.99 -6.21 -0.22
C PRO A 99 4.50 -6.19 0.02
N THR A 100 5.29 -5.96 -1.05
CA THR A 100 6.75 -5.87 -1.04
C THR A 100 7.30 -4.51 -0.63
N VAL A 101 6.44 -3.55 -0.21
CA VAL A 101 6.85 -2.16 0.07
C VAL A 101 7.99 -2.03 1.10
N PHE A 102 8.16 -3.02 1.98
CA PHE A 102 9.24 -3.04 2.96
C PHE A 102 10.59 -3.54 2.41
N GLY A 103 10.61 -4.12 1.20
CA GLY A 103 11.80 -4.68 0.57
C GLY A 103 12.60 -5.57 1.52
N ASN A 104 13.92 -5.34 1.57
CA ASN A 104 14.82 -6.10 2.44
C ASN A 104 14.65 -5.80 3.94
N GLN A 105 13.85 -4.79 4.30
CA GLN A 105 13.56 -4.43 5.68
C GLN A 105 12.33 -5.17 6.24
N GLN A 106 11.68 -6.01 5.44
CA GLN A 106 10.46 -6.73 5.82
C GLN A 106 10.61 -7.51 7.13
N ALA A 107 11.67 -8.32 7.26
CA ALA A 107 11.87 -9.18 8.43
C ALA A 107 11.95 -8.38 9.75
N ASN A 108 12.63 -7.23 9.73
CA ASN A 108 12.77 -6.35 10.89
C ASN A 108 11.47 -5.61 11.23
N ASN A 109 10.59 -5.40 10.24
CA ASN A 109 9.34 -4.67 10.39
C ASN A 109 8.10 -5.58 10.58
N LEU A 110 8.27 -6.91 10.67
CA LEU A 110 7.14 -7.83 10.90
C LEU A 110 6.26 -7.46 12.11
N PRO A 111 6.80 -7.03 13.27
CA PRO A 111 5.95 -6.61 14.38
C PRO A 111 5.06 -5.41 14.03
N LEU A 112 5.60 -4.44 13.29
CA LEU A 112 4.88 -3.25 12.85
C LEU A 112 3.78 -3.62 11.84
N ILE A 113 4.10 -4.46 10.85
CA ILE A 113 3.14 -4.98 9.87
C ILE A 113 2.01 -5.72 10.59
N GLY A 114 2.35 -6.58 11.55
CA GLY A 114 1.38 -7.34 12.34
C GLY A 114 0.45 -6.45 13.16
N GLN A 115 0.99 -5.42 13.82
CA GLN A 115 0.20 -4.44 14.58
C GLN A 115 -0.77 -3.67 13.70
N PHE A 116 -0.29 -3.17 12.55
CA PHE A 116 -1.08 -2.45 11.57
C PHE A 116 -2.26 -3.31 11.06
N LEU A 117 -1.99 -4.52 10.57
CA LEU A 117 -3.02 -5.42 10.04
C LEU A 117 -3.99 -5.86 11.13
N GLY A 118 -3.47 -6.21 12.31
CA GLY A 118 -4.29 -6.60 13.46
C GLY A 118 -5.26 -5.51 13.88
N ARG A 119 -4.79 -4.25 13.95
CA ARG A 119 -5.65 -3.09 14.26
C ARG A 119 -6.75 -2.88 13.22
N ALA A 120 -6.45 -3.05 11.93
CA ALA A 120 -7.44 -2.92 10.86
C ALA A 120 -8.49 -4.04 10.91
N ILE A 121 -8.06 -5.29 11.11
CA ILE A 121 -8.95 -6.46 11.15
C ILE A 121 -9.83 -6.45 12.42
N ALA A 122 -9.30 -5.97 13.55
CA ALA A 122 -10.03 -5.91 14.81
C ALA A 122 -10.98 -4.68 14.95
N ASP A 123 -11.09 -3.80 13.94
CA ASP A 123 -11.93 -2.59 14.04
C ASP A 123 -13.42 -2.98 14.18
N PRO A 124 -14.07 -2.67 15.32
CA PRO A 124 -15.42 -3.17 15.59
C PRO A 124 -16.48 -2.44 14.77
N MET A 125 -16.22 -1.19 14.37
CA MET A 125 -17.23 -0.29 13.81
C MET A 125 -17.24 -0.28 12.29
N HIS A 126 -16.11 -0.55 11.63
CA HIS A 126 -15.94 -0.33 10.19
C HIS A 126 -15.65 -1.62 9.42
N TYR A 127 -16.69 -2.17 8.81
CA TYR A 127 -16.58 -3.38 8.00
C TYR A 127 -15.61 -3.24 6.81
N GLU A 128 -15.63 -2.12 6.09
CA GLU A 128 -14.75 -1.91 4.93
C GLU A 128 -13.27 -1.90 5.30
N LEU A 129 -12.93 -1.37 6.48
CA LEU A 129 -11.58 -1.41 7.02
C LEU A 129 -11.16 -2.84 7.36
N ARG A 130 -12.02 -3.60 8.07
CA ARG A 130 -11.76 -5.02 8.36
C ARG A 130 -11.52 -5.82 7.09
N ALA A 131 -12.42 -5.68 6.11
CA ALA A 131 -12.30 -6.36 4.82
C ALA A 131 -11.01 -5.99 4.09
N SER A 132 -10.60 -4.72 4.14
CA SER A 132 -9.35 -4.27 3.53
C SER A 132 -8.13 -4.81 4.26
N GLY A 133 -8.14 -4.86 5.60
CA GLY A 133 -7.10 -5.49 6.41
C GLY A 133 -6.96 -7.00 6.12
N VAL A 134 -8.08 -7.73 5.98
CA VAL A 134 -8.09 -9.15 5.60
C VAL A 134 -7.49 -9.36 4.21
N ARG A 135 -7.86 -8.52 3.22
CA ARG A 135 -7.27 -8.58 1.87
C ARG A 135 -5.77 -8.32 1.89
N ALA A 136 -5.34 -7.34 2.68
CA ALA A 136 -3.95 -6.95 2.83
C ALA A 136 -3.12 -8.06 3.48
N LEU A 137 -3.62 -8.68 4.55
CA LEU A 137 -3.02 -9.85 5.17
C LEU A 137 -2.92 -11.04 4.21
N ALA A 138 -4.00 -11.32 3.46
CA ALA A 138 -3.99 -12.39 2.48
C ALA A 138 -2.94 -12.18 1.38
N ALA A 139 -2.86 -10.96 0.82
CA ALA A 139 -1.85 -10.59 -0.17
C ALA A 139 -0.43 -10.76 0.38
N PHE A 140 -0.20 -10.34 1.63
CA PHE A 140 1.10 -10.48 2.28
C PHE A 140 1.49 -11.94 2.56
N ILE A 141 0.54 -12.78 2.97
CA ILE A 141 0.76 -14.22 3.14
C ILE A 141 1.09 -14.88 1.80
N VAL A 142 0.37 -14.54 0.73
CA VAL A 142 0.62 -15.07 -0.62
C VAL A 142 2.01 -14.67 -1.10
N GLN A 143 2.40 -13.41 -0.89
CA GLN A 143 3.74 -12.92 -1.26
C GLN A 143 4.85 -13.67 -0.52
N ASN A 144 4.59 -14.09 0.72
CA ASN A 144 5.57 -14.74 1.61
C ASN A 144 5.31 -16.23 1.83
N ALA A 145 4.64 -16.90 0.88
CA ALA A 145 4.21 -18.30 1.04
C ALA A 145 5.36 -19.29 1.31
N THR A 146 6.58 -18.95 0.93
CA THR A 146 7.79 -19.76 1.16
C THR A 146 8.56 -19.38 2.43
N GLU A 147 8.20 -18.28 3.10
CA GLU A 147 8.92 -17.74 4.26
C GLU A 147 8.27 -18.16 5.58
N ASN A 148 8.68 -19.32 6.11
CA ASN A 148 8.11 -19.89 7.34
C ASN A 148 8.17 -18.94 8.55
N SER A 149 9.23 -18.12 8.67
CA SER A 149 9.37 -17.14 9.75
C SER A 149 8.28 -16.06 9.71
N VAL A 150 7.98 -15.54 8.52
CA VAL A 150 6.90 -14.57 8.29
C VAL A 150 5.54 -15.18 8.59
N LEU A 151 5.28 -16.38 8.06
CA LEU A 151 4.02 -17.09 8.30
C LEU A 151 3.79 -17.38 9.78
N GLN A 152 4.85 -17.74 10.51
CA GLN A 152 4.77 -17.99 11.94
C GLN A 152 4.45 -16.70 12.73
N ALA A 153 5.03 -15.56 12.35
CA ALA A 153 4.76 -14.27 12.98
C ALA A 153 3.32 -13.79 12.78
N LEU A 154 2.69 -14.15 11.66
CA LEU A 154 1.32 -13.73 11.33
C LEU A 154 0.24 -14.71 11.78
N LYS A 155 0.63 -15.87 12.31
CA LYS A 155 -0.28 -16.96 12.69
C LYS A 155 -1.37 -16.51 13.65
N GLU A 156 -1.07 -15.57 14.55
CA GLU A 156 -2.01 -15.03 15.52
C GLU A 156 -3.11 -14.15 14.90
N LEU A 157 -2.88 -13.63 13.69
CA LEU A 157 -3.87 -12.83 12.96
C LEU A 157 -4.89 -13.69 12.20
N ALA A 158 -4.58 -14.95 11.92
CA ALA A 158 -5.45 -15.84 11.13
C ALA A 158 -6.83 -16.10 11.76
N PRO A 159 -6.97 -16.34 13.09
CA PRO A 159 -8.27 -16.49 13.72
C PRO A 159 -9.16 -15.25 13.59
N MET A 160 -8.56 -14.05 13.55
CA MET A 160 -9.30 -12.79 13.39
C MET A 160 -9.90 -12.61 12.00
N MET A 161 -9.40 -13.33 10.98
CA MET A 161 -9.97 -13.30 9.62
C MET A 161 -11.31 -14.05 9.52
N LEU A 162 -11.61 -14.94 10.48
CA LEU A 162 -12.77 -15.83 10.45
C LEU A 162 -13.95 -15.33 11.30
N GLN A 163 -13.78 -14.20 11.98
CA GLN A 163 -14.78 -13.56 12.86
C GLN A 163 -15.50 -12.43 12.12
#